data_AF-A0A661SNK3-F1
#
_entry.id   AF-A0A661SNK3-F1
#
_cell.length_a   1.000
_cell.length_b   1.000
_cell.length_c   1.000
_cell.angle_alpha   90.00
_cell.angle_beta   90.00
_cell.angle_gamma   90.00
#
_symmetry.space_group_name_H-M   'P 1'
#
loop_
_entity.id
_entity.type
_entity.pdbx_description
1 polymer ?
#
loop_
_entity_poly.entity_id
_entity_poly.type
_entity_poly.pdbx_seq_one_letter_code
_entity_poly.pdbx_strand_id
1 'polypeptide(L)' 'MALIGRTDRTKFRNSVLNPLLDAGLIEMTIPDKPRSSKQKYRLTEKGKTFVTTEHTE' A
#
# COMPACT_ATOMS: atom_id res chain seq x y z
N MET A 1 3.30 -6.29 14.53
CA MET A 1 4.26 -5.72 13.55
C MET A 1 4.45 -4.25 13.87
N ALA A 2 5.47 -3.95 14.67
CA ALA A 2 5.92 -2.59 14.95
C ALA A 2 7.26 -2.43 14.22
N LEU A 3 7.32 -1.54 13.24
CA LEU A 3 8.60 -1.14 12.64
C LEU A 3 8.81 0.37 12.62
N ILE A 4 7.79 1.15 12.99
CA ILE A 4 7.90 2.59 13.18
C ILE A 4 6.83 2.94 14.20
N GLY A 5 7.15 3.69 15.27
CA GLY A 5 6.24 4.04 16.36
C GLY A 5 5.04 4.92 15.98
N ARG A 6 4.41 4.71 14.82
CA ARG A 6 3.13 5.29 14.42
C ARG A 6 2.02 4.33 14.76
N THR A 7 1.45 4.52 15.95
CA THR A 7 0.22 3.87 16.41
C THR A 7 -0.98 4.23 15.51
N ASP A 8 -0.89 5.33 14.74
CA ASP A 8 -1.93 5.79 13.82
C ASP A 8 -1.94 5.06 12.48
N ARG A 9 -2.67 3.94 12.44
CA ARG A 9 -2.99 3.21 11.19
C ARG A 9 -3.66 4.10 10.14
N THR A 10 -4.41 5.11 10.57
CA THR A 10 -5.12 6.06 9.69
C THR A 10 -4.14 6.98 8.94
N LYS A 11 -3.14 7.54 9.64
CA LYS A 11 -2.12 8.39 9.00
C LYS A 11 -1.28 7.61 8.01
N PHE A 12 -0.85 6.40 8.36
CA PHE A 12 -0.11 5.54 7.43
C PHE A 12 -0.92 5.25 6.17
N ARG A 13 -2.20 4.92 6.33
CA ARG A 13 -3.07 4.64 5.19
C ARG A 13 -3.25 5.88 4.29
N ASN A 14 -3.44 7.06 4.87
CA ASN A 14 -3.62 8.27 4.08
C ASN A 14 -2.33 8.81 3.47
N SER A 15 -1.20 8.71 4.15
CA SER A 15 0.08 9.26 3.69
C SER A 15 0.88 8.31 2.80
N VAL A 16 0.65 6.99 2.90
CA VAL A 16 1.43 5.99 2.15
C VAL A 16 0.52 5.18 1.23
N LEU A 17 -0.56 4.57 1.74
CA LEU A 17 -1.37 3.68 0.92
C LEU A 17 -2.23 4.43 -0.11
N ASN A 18 -2.85 5.56 0.26
CA ASN A 18 -3.69 6.32 -0.69
C ASN A 18 -2.90 6.84 -1.90
N PRO A 19 -1.71 7.46 -1.77
CA PRO A 19 -0.91 7.84 -2.93
C PRO A 19 -0.50 6.66 -3.80
N LEU A 20 -0.16 5.51 -3.21
CA LEU A 20 0.21 4.31 -3.96
C LEU A 20 -1.00 3.68 -4.71
N LEU A 21 -2.19 3.77 -4.12
CA LEU A 21 -3.45 3.37 -4.76
C LEU A 21 -3.80 4.32 -5.91
N ASP A 22 -3.67 5.63 -5.70
CA ASP A 22 -3.93 6.67 -6.70
C ASP A 22 -2.97 6.57 -7.89
N ALA A 23 -1.69 6.35 -7.61
CA ALA A 23 -0.67 6.05 -8.63
C ALA A 23 -0.88 4.70 -9.34
N GLY A 24 -1.82 3.87 -8.87
CA GLY A 24 -2.13 2.55 -9.43
C GLY A 24 -0.99 1.54 -9.27
N LEU A 25 -0.12 1.72 -8.28
CA LEU A 25 1.01 0.84 -7.97
C LEU A 25 0.59 -0.34 -7.11
N ILE A 26 -0.42 -0.13 -6.26
CA ILE A 26 -1.04 -1.18 -5.46
C ILE A 26 -2.55 -1.16 -5.65
N GLU A 27 -3.19 -2.29 -5.38
CA GLU A 27 -4.63 -2.46 -5.44
C GLU A 27 -5.19 -3.17 -4.20
N MET A 28 -6.46 -2.92 -3.92
CA MET A 28 -7.19 -3.53 -2.80
C MET A 28 -7.69 -4.91 -3.17
N THR A 29 -7.35 -5.95 -2.39
CA THR A 29 -7.85 -7.31 -2.65
C THR A 29 -9.35 -7.47 -2.38
N ILE A 30 -9.91 -6.66 -1.48
CA ILE A 30 -11.34 -6.67 -1.14
C ILE A 30 -11.90 -5.24 -1.30
N PRO A 31 -12.30 -4.83 -2.51
CA PRO A 31 -12.86 -3.50 -2.73
C PRO A 31 -14.22 -3.31 -2.05
N ASP A 32 -14.99 -4.38 -1.87
CA ASP A 32 -16.32 -4.38 -1.23
C ASP A 32 -16.28 -3.95 0.25
N LYS A 33 -15.18 -4.25 0.96
CA LYS A 33 -15.05 -3.99 2.41
C LYS A 33 -13.74 -3.28 2.73
N PRO A 34 -13.61 -1.98 2.44
CA PRO A 34 -12.35 -1.26 2.57
C PRO A 34 -11.83 -1.14 4.00
N ARG A 35 -12.71 -1.25 5.00
CA ARG A 35 -12.41 -1.22 6.43
C ARG A 35 -12.24 -2.62 7.04
N SER A 36 -12.26 -3.69 6.23
CA SER A 36 -12.07 -5.05 6.72
C SER A 36 -10.71 -5.22 7.38
N SER A 37 -10.68 -5.91 8.52
CA SER A 37 -9.42 -6.31 9.17
C SER A 37 -8.61 -7.29 8.33
N LYS A 38 -9.28 -8.00 7.40
CA LYS A 38 -8.66 -8.90 6.41
C LYS A 38 -8.25 -8.18 5.13
N GLN A 39 -8.39 -6.85 5.07
CA GLN A 39 -7.97 -6.08 3.91
C GLN A 39 -6.47 -6.27 3.68
N LYS A 40 -6.13 -6.66 2.45
CA LYS A 40 -4.75 -6.75 1.97
C LYS A 40 -4.58 -5.89 0.74
N TYR A 41 -3.32 -5.54 0.46
CA TYR A 41 -2.91 -4.83 -0.74
C TYR A 41 -2.02 -5.75 -1.55
N ARG A 42 -2.16 -5.70 -2.88
CA ARG A 42 -1.28 -6.39 -3.82
C ARG A 42 -0.61 -5.37 -4.73
N LEU A 43 0.63 -5.65 -5.12
CA LEU A 43 1.33 -4.86 -6.13
C LEU A 43 0.71 -5.15 -7.50
N THR A 44 0.41 -4.09 -8.24
CA THR A 44 0.05 -4.18 -9.65
C THR A 44 1.31 -4.37 -10.50
N GLU A 45 1.14 -4.63 -11.80
CA GLU A 45 2.26 -4.71 -12.73
C GLU A 45 3.11 -3.44 -12.71
N LYS A 46 2.49 -2.25 -12.58
CA LYS A 46 3.21 -0.99 -12.41
C LYS A 46 4.03 -0.99 -11.12
N GLY A 47 3.43 -1.38 -9.99
CA GLY A 47 4.14 -1.45 -8.72
C GLY A 47 5.35 -2.38 -8.75
N LYS A 48 5.26 -3.53 -9.44
CA LYS A 48 6.39 -4.44 -9.63
C LYS A 48 7.51 -3.79 -10.43
N THR A 49 7.18 -3.07 -11.51
CA THR A 49 8.17 -2.32 -12.31
C THR A 49 8.87 -1.25 -11.48
N PHE A 50 8.15 -0.51 -10.63
CA PHE A 50 8.75 0.49 -9.74
C PHE A 50 9.72 -0.14 -8.73
N VAL A 51 9.32 -1.24 -8.08
CA VAL A 51 10.18 -1.91 -7.08
C VAL A 51 11.46 -2.47 -7.72
N THR A 52 11.41 -2.94 -8.97
CA THR A 52 12.63 -3.41 -9.65
C THR A 52 13.56 -2.28 -10.08
N THR A 53 13.06 -1.06 -10.25
CA THR A 53 13.88 0.11 -10.63
C THR A 53 14.63 0.70 -9.42
N GLU A 54 14.02 0.68 -8.23
CA GLU A 54 14.59 1.28 -7.00
C GLU A 54 15.69 0.44 -6.33
N HIS A 55 16.07 -0.73 -6.88
CA HIS A 55 17.15 -1.58 -6.35
C HIS A 55 18.47 -1.44 -7.11
N THR A 56 18.63 -0.38 -7.90
CA THR A 56 19.88 -0.05 -8.60
C THR A 56 20.32 1.36 -8.25
N GLU A 57 20.66 1.63 -6.98
CA GLU A 57 21.62 2.68 -6.55
C GLU A 57 22.33 2.26 -5.26
#